data_AF-A0A0B6ZPL3-F1
#
_entry.id   AF-A0A0B6ZPL3-F1
#
_cell.length_a   1.000
_cell.length_b   1.000
_cell.length_c   1.000
_cell.angle_alpha   90.00
_cell.angle_beta   90.00
_cell.angle_gamma   90.00
#
_symmetry.space_group_name_H-M   'P 1'
#
loop_
_entity.id
_entity.type
_entity.pdbx_description
1 polymer ?
#
loop_
_entity_poly.entity_id
_entity_poly.type
_entity_poly.pdbx_seq_one_letter_code
_entity_poly.pdbx_strand_id
1 'polypeptide(L)'
;TVERGPSVLLSGGTGVKVTSGTIPPSCVTSLYPGLIYEPQDPIFFQSIGNPFIFRCADGVLIDGNDKGLSKSLFKSCRGRDSCWPLPSCDDSWLTPYPFCPLNVGQYVNNHNKQYLANVAYQEFNMPSDFPAHLRQYLPNNHYISSLHDVEGVHRQLKVVALVSLREIHCGDRKS
;
A
#
# COMPACT_ATOMS: atom_id res chain seq x y z
N THR A 1 9.53 6.87 14.45
CA THR A 1 8.80 5.63 14.05
C THR A 1 7.33 5.94 13.82
N VAL A 2 6.60 5.06 13.13
CA VAL A 2 5.16 5.23 12.83
C VAL A 2 4.40 3.99 13.28
N GLU A 3 3.20 4.19 13.83
CA GLU A 3 2.36 3.10 14.35
C GLU A 3 0.90 3.29 13.96
N ARG A 4 0.18 2.17 13.83
CA ARG A 4 -1.28 2.14 13.70
C ARG A 4 -1.89 2.48 15.06
N GLY A 5 -2.94 3.29 15.07
CA GLY A 5 -3.68 3.64 16.28
C GLY A 5 -5.08 4.14 15.96
N PRO A 6 -5.84 4.72 16.91
CA PRO A 6 -7.13 5.31 16.61
C PRO A 6 -7.02 6.41 15.53
N SER A 7 -8.01 6.51 14.65
CA SER A 7 -8.09 7.62 13.68
C SER A 7 -8.27 8.97 14.40
N VAL A 8 -7.88 10.06 13.73
CA VAL A 8 -8.24 11.42 14.16
C VAL A 8 -9.74 11.68 13.94
N LEU A 9 -10.33 11.01 12.95
CA LEU A 9 -11.72 11.21 12.56
C LEU A 9 -12.63 10.45 13.52
N LEU A 10 -13.68 11.13 13.98
CA LEU A 10 -14.75 10.47 14.72
C LEU A 10 -15.33 9.35 13.84
N SER A 11 -15.34 8.12 14.36
CA SER A 11 -15.75 6.91 13.63
C SER A 11 -14.86 6.50 12.46
N GLY A 12 -13.66 7.09 12.31
CA GLY A 12 -12.69 6.74 11.24
C GLY A 12 -11.95 5.42 11.47
N GLY A 13 -12.20 4.73 12.58
CA GLY A 13 -11.56 3.45 12.91
C GLY A 13 -10.06 3.62 13.18
N THR A 14 -9.23 3.08 12.30
CA THR A 14 -7.76 3.02 12.45
C THR A 14 -7.09 4.14 11.65
N GLY A 15 -6.10 4.80 12.26
CA GLY A 15 -5.24 5.82 11.67
C GLY A 15 -3.75 5.52 11.88
N VAL A 16 -2.88 6.40 11.38
CA VAL A 16 -1.41 6.32 11.57
C VAL A 16 -0.89 7.54 12.33
N LYS A 17 -0.02 7.29 13.32
CA LYS A 17 0.61 8.32 14.16
C LYS A 17 2.14 8.21 14.11
N VAL A 18 2.84 9.35 14.15
CA VAL A 18 4.28 9.40 14.38
C VAL A 18 4.55 9.23 15.88
N THR A 19 5.28 8.19 16.27
CA THR A 19 5.53 7.83 17.68
C THR A 19 6.87 8.31 18.21
N SER A 20 7.81 8.65 17.33
CA SER A 20 9.10 9.22 17.71
C SER A 20 9.75 9.97 16.55
N GLY A 21 10.57 10.96 16.90
CA GLY A 21 11.31 11.79 15.94
C GLY A 21 10.42 12.76 15.17
N THR A 22 10.95 13.23 14.04
CA THR A 22 10.28 14.18 13.14
C THR A 22 10.49 13.70 11.71
N ILE A 23 9.47 13.88 10.87
CA ILE A 23 9.53 13.60 9.44
C ILE A 23 9.65 14.95 8.72
N PRO A 24 10.78 15.26 8.07
CA PRO A 24 10.93 16.48 7.28
C PRO A 24 9.95 16.51 6.10
N PRO A 25 9.72 17.69 5.49
CA PRO A 25 9.02 17.78 4.20
C PRO A 25 9.69 16.93 3.11
N SER A 26 8.91 16.53 2.09
CA SER A 26 9.39 15.79 0.92
C SER A 26 10.03 14.42 1.23
N CYS A 27 9.63 13.80 2.32
CA CYS A 27 10.10 12.47 2.73
C CYS A 27 9.01 11.41 2.53
N VAL A 28 9.40 10.21 2.11
CA VAL A 28 8.50 9.06 2.09
C VAL A 28 8.12 8.71 3.52
N THR A 29 6.83 8.72 3.81
CA THR A 29 6.30 8.48 5.16
C THR A 29 5.65 7.12 5.27
N SER A 30 5.02 6.64 4.20
CA SER A 30 4.30 5.37 4.14
C SER A 30 4.28 4.87 2.69
N LEU A 31 4.05 3.57 2.51
CA LEU A 31 3.66 2.94 1.25
C LEU A 31 2.21 2.46 1.37
N TYR A 32 1.42 2.62 0.31
CA TYR A 32 0.08 2.05 0.21
C TYR A 32 0.21 0.57 -0.20
N PRO A 33 -0.02 -0.38 0.72
CA PRO A 33 0.09 -1.78 0.40
C PRO A 33 -1.15 -2.25 -0.38
N GLY A 34 -1.05 -3.36 -1.09
CA GLY A 34 -2.24 -4.00 -1.64
C GLY A 34 -2.05 -4.80 -2.91
N LEU A 35 -3.11 -5.52 -3.26
CA LEU A 35 -3.17 -6.29 -4.50
C LEU A 35 -3.52 -5.37 -5.67
N ILE A 36 -2.73 -5.42 -6.73
CA ILE A 36 -2.87 -4.59 -7.92
C ILE A 36 -3.81 -5.27 -8.90
N TYR A 37 -4.80 -4.54 -9.37
CA TYR A 37 -5.73 -4.93 -10.42
C TYR A 37 -5.58 -3.97 -11.60
N GLU A 38 -5.27 -4.51 -12.77
CA GLU A 38 -5.32 -3.77 -14.03
C GLU A 38 -6.78 -3.41 -14.37
N PRO A 39 -7.03 -2.42 -15.26
CA PRO A 39 -8.39 -1.98 -15.59
C PRO A 39 -9.35 -3.11 -16.04
N GLN A 40 -8.83 -4.18 -16.62
CA GLN A 40 -9.58 -5.35 -17.08
C GLN A 40 -9.72 -6.47 -16.02
N ASP A 41 -9.05 -6.37 -14.88
CA ASP A 41 -9.04 -7.43 -13.89
C ASP A 41 -10.36 -7.48 -13.07
N PRO A 42 -10.83 -8.67 -12.68
CA PRO A 42 -12.07 -8.80 -11.91
C PRO A 42 -11.89 -8.41 -10.44
N ILE A 43 -12.47 -7.27 -10.04
CA ILE A 43 -12.42 -6.76 -8.64
C ILE A 43 -13.78 -6.74 -7.92
N PHE A 44 -14.87 -7.06 -8.61
CA PHE A 44 -16.24 -6.77 -8.14
C PHE A 44 -16.49 -7.17 -6.68
N PHE A 45 -16.31 -8.44 -6.32
CA PHE A 45 -16.60 -8.93 -4.97
C PHE A 45 -15.71 -8.32 -3.88
N GLN A 46 -14.45 -8.05 -4.20
CA GLN A 46 -13.45 -7.45 -3.31
C GLN A 46 -13.72 -5.97 -3.05
N SER A 47 -14.41 -5.30 -4.00
CA SER A 47 -14.72 -3.87 -3.93
C SER A 47 -15.98 -3.53 -3.13
N ILE A 48 -16.87 -4.50 -2.88
CA ILE A 48 -18.15 -4.25 -2.20
C ILE A 48 -17.89 -3.79 -0.76
N GLY A 49 -18.22 -2.53 -0.47
CA GLY A 49 -18.04 -1.94 0.86
C GLY A 49 -16.59 -1.85 1.31
N ASN A 50 -15.62 -1.91 0.40
CA ASN A 50 -14.20 -1.85 0.72
C ASN A 50 -13.68 -0.41 0.62
N PRO A 51 -13.41 0.28 1.75
CA PRO A 51 -12.93 1.66 1.74
C PRO A 51 -11.44 1.76 1.38
N PHE A 52 -10.73 0.64 1.27
CA PHE A 52 -9.29 0.57 1.02
C PHE A 52 -8.93 0.32 -0.46
N ILE A 53 -9.89 0.47 -1.37
CA ILE A 53 -9.60 0.49 -2.81
C ILE A 53 -9.05 1.85 -3.19
N PHE A 54 -7.76 1.91 -3.52
CA PHE A 54 -7.12 3.09 -4.09
C PHE A 54 -7.21 3.02 -5.62
N ARG A 55 -7.64 4.11 -6.27
CA ARG A 55 -7.68 4.23 -7.72
C ARG A 55 -6.55 5.16 -8.18
N CYS A 56 -5.62 4.62 -8.93
CA CYS A 56 -4.52 5.36 -9.54
C CYS A 56 -5.01 6.20 -10.73
N ALA A 57 -4.22 7.20 -11.12
CA ALA A 57 -4.57 8.12 -12.20
C ALA A 57 -4.80 7.42 -13.56
N ASP A 58 -4.11 6.31 -13.80
CA ASP A 58 -4.21 5.49 -15.01
C ASP A 58 -5.31 4.41 -14.96
N GLY A 59 -6.11 4.39 -13.89
CA GLY A 59 -7.22 3.43 -13.71
C GLY A 59 -6.83 2.12 -13.03
N VAL A 60 -5.54 1.89 -12.75
CA VAL A 60 -5.08 0.76 -11.92
C VAL A 60 -5.68 0.87 -10.51
N LEU A 61 -6.14 -0.25 -9.97
CA LEU A 61 -6.70 -0.32 -8.62
C LEU A 61 -5.74 -1.05 -7.68
N ILE A 62 -5.60 -0.55 -6.45
CA ILE A 62 -4.83 -1.20 -5.38
C ILE A 62 -5.77 -1.51 -4.22
N ASP A 63 -5.96 -2.79 -3.94
CA ASP A 63 -6.77 -3.27 -2.81
C ASP A 63 -5.90 -3.43 -1.56
N GLY A 64 -5.96 -2.41 -0.69
CA GLY A 64 -5.22 -2.36 0.57
C GLY A 64 -5.95 -2.97 1.77
N ASN A 65 -7.06 -3.71 1.56
CA ASN A 65 -7.82 -4.28 2.67
C ASN A 65 -7.13 -5.51 3.26
N ASP A 66 -6.75 -5.40 4.54
CA ASP A 66 -6.02 -6.45 5.27
C ASP A 66 -6.93 -7.54 5.89
N LYS A 67 -8.21 -7.57 5.51
CA LYS A 67 -9.22 -8.49 6.05
C LYS A 67 -9.94 -9.27 4.94
N GLY A 68 -10.66 -10.32 5.36
CA GLY A 68 -11.62 -11.04 4.53
C GLY A 68 -11.05 -11.58 3.21
N LEU A 69 -11.83 -11.42 2.14
CA LEU A 69 -11.50 -11.92 0.80
C LEU A 69 -10.24 -11.27 0.23
N SER A 70 -10.07 -9.95 0.39
CA SER A 70 -8.89 -9.20 -0.05
C SER A 70 -7.59 -9.76 0.51
N LYS A 71 -7.55 -10.00 1.83
CA LYS A 71 -6.41 -10.67 2.50
C LYS A 71 -6.11 -12.04 1.91
N SER A 72 -7.16 -12.85 1.70
CA SER A 72 -7.03 -14.21 1.18
C SER A 72 -6.43 -14.21 -0.23
N LEU A 73 -6.95 -13.33 -1.09
CA LEU A 73 -6.47 -13.18 -2.47
C LEU A 73 -5.04 -12.67 -2.54
N PHE A 74 -4.66 -11.69 -1.70
CA PHE A 74 -3.28 -11.21 -1.66
C PHE A 74 -2.31 -12.36 -1.30
N LYS A 75 -2.63 -13.14 -0.26
CA LYS A 75 -1.82 -14.30 0.13
C LYS A 75 -1.74 -15.37 -0.96
N SER A 76 -2.86 -15.62 -1.65
CA SER A 76 -2.91 -16.56 -2.78
C SER A 76 -1.99 -16.11 -3.91
N CYS A 77 -2.09 -14.85 -4.34
CA CYS A 77 -1.24 -14.30 -5.42
C CYS A 77 0.23 -14.27 -5.01
N ARG A 78 0.54 -13.85 -3.77
CA ARG A 78 1.89 -13.93 -3.21
C ARG A 78 2.43 -15.36 -3.27
N GLY A 79 1.64 -16.35 -2.86
CA GLY A 79 2.02 -17.77 -2.92
C GLY A 79 2.28 -18.26 -4.34
N ARG A 80 1.40 -17.92 -5.28
CA ARG A 80 1.52 -18.25 -6.71
C ARG A 80 2.82 -17.71 -7.32
N ASP A 81 3.15 -16.46 -7.01
CA ASP A 81 4.27 -15.77 -7.66
C ASP A 81 5.61 -15.92 -6.91
N SER A 82 5.60 -16.50 -5.71
CA SER A 82 6.83 -16.74 -4.93
C SER A 82 7.64 -17.90 -5.50
N CYS A 83 8.97 -17.77 -5.52
CA CYS A 83 9.89 -18.84 -5.88
C CYS A 83 10.77 -19.14 -4.68
N TRP A 84 10.56 -20.28 -4.01
CA TRP A 84 11.30 -20.63 -2.79
C TRP A 84 12.82 -20.55 -3.02
N PRO A 85 13.60 -19.85 -2.16
CA PRO A 85 13.23 -19.28 -0.85
C PRO A 85 12.83 -17.79 -0.88
N LEU A 86 12.61 -17.19 -2.06
CA LEU A 86 12.34 -15.76 -2.24
C LEU A 86 10.82 -15.48 -2.35
N PRO A 87 10.21 -14.83 -1.33
CA PRO A 87 8.86 -14.31 -1.45
C PRO A 87 8.75 -13.28 -2.58
N SER A 88 7.63 -13.27 -3.29
CA SER A 88 7.38 -12.28 -4.35
C SER A 88 7.09 -10.88 -3.82
N CYS A 89 6.59 -10.75 -2.58
CA CYS A 89 6.28 -9.48 -1.93
C CYS A 89 6.22 -9.63 -0.39
N ASP A 90 6.19 -8.48 0.32
CA ASP A 90 5.93 -8.41 1.76
C ASP A 90 4.44 -8.59 2.04
N ASP A 91 4.06 -9.64 2.79
CA ASP A 91 2.69 -9.87 3.25
C ASP A 91 2.50 -9.57 4.75
N SER A 92 3.54 -9.09 5.44
CA SER A 92 3.48 -8.76 6.88
C SER A 92 2.50 -7.62 7.20
N TRP A 93 2.22 -6.74 6.23
CA TRP A 93 1.23 -5.67 6.35
C TRP A 93 -0.21 -6.17 6.56
N LEU A 94 -0.50 -7.44 6.22
CA LEU A 94 -1.76 -8.11 6.51
C LEU A 94 -1.93 -8.45 8.00
N THR A 95 -0.93 -8.15 8.81
CA THR A 95 -0.93 -8.31 10.26
C THR A 95 -0.87 -6.95 10.95
N PRO A 96 -1.20 -6.86 12.25
CA PRO A 96 -1.04 -5.62 13.01
C PRO A 96 0.42 -5.11 13.09
N TYR A 97 1.41 -5.97 12.82
CA TYR A 97 2.84 -5.70 13.03
C TYR A 97 3.61 -5.92 11.72
N PRO A 98 3.56 -4.98 10.76
CA PRO A 98 4.34 -5.08 9.54
C PRO A 98 5.84 -5.06 9.84
N PHE A 99 6.62 -5.84 9.10
CA PHE A 99 8.08 -5.85 9.20
C PHE A 99 8.69 -4.53 8.72
N CYS A 100 8.16 -3.97 7.63
CA CYS A 100 8.45 -2.61 7.21
C CYS A 100 7.38 -1.67 7.81
N PRO A 101 7.73 -0.77 8.76
CA PRO A 101 6.76 0.12 9.40
C PRO A 101 6.05 1.08 8.43
N LEU A 102 6.59 1.27 7.23
CA LEU A 102 6.00 2.14 6.20
C LEU A 102 4.77 1.51 5.53
N ASN A 103 4.56 0.19 5.63
CA ASN A 103 3.49 -0.54 4.94
C ASN A 103 2.13 -0.40 5.66
N VAL A 104 1.72 0.86 5.83
CA VAL A 104 0.54 1.30 6.59
C VAL A 104 -0.23 2.42 5.88
N GLY A 105 0.08 2.71 4.62
CA GLY A 105 -0.51 3.81 3.84
C GLY A 105 -2.03 3.75 3.72
N GLN A 106 -2.62 2.55 3.73
CA GLN A 106 -4.08 2.35 3.68
C GLN A 106 -4.82 2.89 4.92
N TYR A 107 -4.09 3.10 6.03
CA TYR A 107 -4.64 3.65 7.27
C TYR A 107 -4.33 5.14 7.45
N VAL A 108 -3.67 5.78 6.49
CA VAL A 108 -3.53 7.24 6.53
C VAL A 108 -4.88 7.86 6.18
N ASN A 109 -5.34 8.79 7.01
CA ASN A 109 -6.64 9.42 6.80
C ASN A 109 -6.62 10.28 5.54
N ASN A 110 -7.76 10.41 4.89
CA ASN A 110 -7.90 11.40 3.82
C ASN A 110 -8.13 12.80 4.40
N HIS A 111 -7.73 13.80 3.63
CA HIS A 111 -8.00 15.20 3.90
C HIS A 111 -9.50 15.46 4.16
N ASN A 112 -9.79 16.33 5.12
CA ASN A 112 -11.11 16.91 5.31
C ASN A 112 -10.99 18.36 5.79
N LYS A 113 -12.13 19.07 5.85
CA LYS A 113 -12.18 20.49 6.22
C LYS A 113 -11.58 20.81 7.60
N GLN A 114 -11.56 19.84 8.53
CA GLN A 114 -11.05 20.02 9.89
C GLN A 114 -9.56 19.68 10.01
N TYR A 115 -9.06 18.76 9.18
CA TYR A 115 -7.68 18.29 9.21
C TYR A 115 -7.03 18.44 7.83
N LEU A 116 -6.15 19.43 7.71
CA LEU A 116 -5.35 19.69 6.52
C LEU A 116 -4.42 18.51 6.23
N ALA A 117 -4.30 18.15 4.95
CA ALA A 117 -3.36 17.14 4.52
C ALA A 117 -1.93 17.50 4.93
N ASN A 118 -1.21 16.55 5.52
CA ASN A 118 0.22 16.64 5.79
C ASN A 118 1.03 15.65 4.96
N VAL A 119 0.37 14.76 4.21
CA VAL A 119 0.99 13.91 3.20
C VAL A 119 0.22 13.95 1.88
N ALA A 120 0.88 13.57 0.79
CA ALA A 120 0.26 13.39 -0.53
C ALA A 120 0.65 12.04 -1.14
N TYR A 121 -0.27 11.45 -1.88
CA TYR A 121 -0.03 10.23 -2.65
C TYR A 121 0.85 10.56 -3.86
N GLN A 122 1.88 9.75 -4.08
CA GLN A 122 2.74 9.78 -5.25
C GLN A 122 2.83 8.39 -5.86
N GLU A 123 2.31 8.27 -7.07
CA GLU A 123 2.32 7.05 -7.86
C GLU A 123 3.63 6.94 -8.64
N PHE A 124 4.22 5.75 -8.67
CA PHE A 124 5.36 5.45 -9.53
C PHE A 124 5.39 3.97 -9.87
N ASN A 125 6.09 3.65 -10.95
CA ASN A 125 6.29 2.28 -11.38
C ASN A 125 7.71 1.85 -11.02
N MET A 126 7.85 0.63 -10.50
CA MET A 126 9.17 0.05 -10.27
C MET A 126 9.88 -0.19 -11.61
N PRO A 127 11.21 0.03 -11.68
CA PRO A 127 12.00 -0.34 -12.85
C PRO A 127 11.82 -1.82 -13.20
N SER A 128 11.82 -2.14 -14.50
CA SER A 128 11.67 -3.52 -14.97
C SER A 128 12.83 -4.42 -14.54
N ASP A 129 14.01 -3.84 -14.33
CA ASP A 129 15.23 -4.47 -13.83
C ASP A 129 15.34 -4.47 -12.30
N PHE A 130 14.27 -4.12 -11.58
CA PHE A 130 14.28 -4.11 -10.11
C PHE A 130 14.66 -5.51 -9.56
N PRO A 131 15.67 -5.61 -8.67
CA PRO A 131 16.20 -6.89 -8.25
C PRO A 131 15.15 -7.81 -7.62
N ALA A 132 15.04 -9.04 -8.13
CA ALA A 132 14.02 -10.00 -7.68
C ALA A 132 14.07 -10.26 -6.16
N HIS A 133 15.28 -10.37 -5.59
CA HIS A 133 15.47 -10.60 -4.15
C HIS A 133 15.04 -9.42 -3.27
N LEU A 134 14.87 -8.21 -3.82
CA LEU A 134 14.37 -7.05 -3.07
C LEU A 134 12.85 -6.92 -3.13
N ARG A 135 12.17 -7.67 -4.01
CA ARG A 135 10.70 -7.61 -4.13
C ARG A 135 10.00 -8.05 -2.86
N GLN A 136 10.61 -8.92 -2.06
CA GLN A 136 10.12 -9.34 -0.73
C GLN A 136 9.91 -8.20 0.27
N TYR A 137 10.41 -6.99 -0.01
CA TYR A 137 10.22 -5.80 0.83
C TYR A 137 9.13 -4.87 0.31
N LEU A 138 8.60 -5.11 -0.89
CA LEU A 138 7.53 -4.31 -1.49
C LEU A 138 6.18 -4.88 -1.06
N PRO A 139 5.22 -4.05 -0.62
CA PRO A 139 3.93 -4.54 -0.12
C PRO A 139 2.86 -4.71 -1.21
N ASN A 140 3.28 -4.79 -2.48
CA ASN A 140 2.39 -4.85 -3.63
C ASN A 140 2.66 -6.11 -4.44
N ASN A 141 1.60 -6.70 -5.01
CA ASN A 141 1.69 -7.79 -5.98
C ASN A 141 0.54 -7.67 -6.99
N HIS A 142 0.65 -8.32 -8.15
CA HIS A 142 -0.42 -8.32 -9.15
C HIS A 142 -1.46 -9.41 -8.88
N TYR A 143 -2.73 -9.09 -9.15
CA TYR A 143 -3.82 -10.06 -9.11
C TYR A 143 -3.62 -11.14 -10.17
N ILE A 144 -3.38 -10.77 -11.44
CA ILE A 144 -2.97 -11.69 -12.50
C ILE A 144 -1.45 -11.86 -12.45
N SER A 145 -0.96 -13.09 -12.64
CA SER A 145 0.49 -13.35 -12.60
C SER A 145 1.20 -12.61 -13.73
N SER A 146 2.26 -11.88 -13.39
CA SER A 146 3.17 -11.24 -14.34
C SER A 146 4.09 -12.25 -15.06
N LEU A 147 4.04 -13.54 -14.69
CA LEU A 147 4.80 -14.61 -15.36
C LEU A 147 4.18 -14.99 -16.72
N HIS A 148 2.94 -14.56 -17.00
CA HIS A 148 2.17 -14.91 -18.19
C HIS A 148 2.00 -13.75 -19.19
N ASP A 149 2.91 -12.78 -19.24
CA ASP A 149 2.90 -11.82 -20.36
C ASP A 149 3.47 -12.49 -21.62
N VAL A 150 2.56 -13.01 -22.44
CA VAL A 150 2.81 -13.68 -23.72
C VAL A 150 3.43 -12.72 -24.77
N GLU A 151 3.43 -11.41 -24.51
CA GLU A 151 3.85 -10.36 -25.44
C GLU A 151 5.11 -9.58 -25.01
N GLY A 152 5.84 -10.03 -23.98
CA GLY A 152 7.10 -9.40 -23.58
C GLY A 152 6.97 -8.01 -22.93
N VAL A 153 5.74 -7.57 -22.64
CA VAL A 153 5.48 -6.39 -21.81
C VAL A 153 5.62 -6.80 -20.36
N HIS A 154 6.80 -6.63 -19.76
CA HIS A 154 6.93 -6.79 -18.31
C HIS A 154 6.05 -5.75 -17.61
N ARG A 155 4.93 -6.19 -17.01
CA ARG A 155 4.12 -5.32 -16.14
C ARG A 155 4.99 -4.79 -15.01
N GLN A 156 5.16 -3.48 -14.99
CA GLN A 156 5.89 -2.82 -13.92
C GLN A 156 5.01 -2.81 -12.67
N LEU A 157 5.63 -3.11 -11.52
CA LEU A 157 4.92 -3.07 -10.26
C LEU A 157 4.61 -1.61 -9.92
N LYS A 158 3.33 -1.25 -9.87
CA LYS A 158 2.89 0.06 -9.41
C LYS A 158 2.99 0.16 -7.90
N VAL A 159 3.59 1.25 -7.41
CA VAL A 159 3.71 1.56 -5.99
C VAL A 159 3.16 2.96 -5.75
N VAL A 160 2.47 3.14 -4.64
CA VAL A 160 1.99 4.44 -4.18
C VAL A 160 2.67 4.76 -2.87
N ALA A 161 3.52 5.79 -2.87
CA ALA A 161 4.12 6.34 -1.66
C ALA A 161 3.30 7.51 -1.13
N LEU A 162 3.29 7.70 0.19
CA LEU A 162 2.75 8.89 0.83
C LEU A 162 3.92 9.77 1.27
N VAL A 163 4.05 10.94 0.65
CA VAL A 163 5.16 11.87 0.84
C VAL A 163 4.72 13.04 1.71
N SER A 164 5.54 13.44 2.69
CA SER A 164 5.24 14.57 3.57
C SER A 164 5.20 15.89 2.80
N LEU A 165 4.15 16.68 3.03
CA LEU A 165 3.99 18.03 2.48
C LEU A 165 4.63 19.11 3.34
N ARG A 166 4.81 18.80 4.62
CA ARG A 166 5.39 19.65 5.65
C ARG A 166 6.07 18.79 6.70
N GLU A 167 6.74 19.43 7.65
CA GLU A 167 7.28 18.73 8.80
C GLU A 167 6.14 18.08 9.62
N ILE A 168 6.35 16.83 10.06
CA ILE A 168 5.40 16.07 10.88
C ILE A 168 6.13 15.64 12.16
N HIS A 169 5.63 16.07 13.31
CA HIS A 169 6.29 15.86 14.59
C HIS A 169 5.80 14.58 15.27
N CYS A 170 6.58 14.09 16.22
CA CYS A 170 6.13 13.08 17.17
C CYS A 170 4.82 13.52 17.85
N GLY A 171 3.82 12.65 17.84
CA GLY A 171 2.47 12.99 18.30
C GLY A 171 1.48 13.20 17.17
N ASP A 172 1.96 13.70 16.02
CA ASP A 172 1.10 14.04 14.90
C ASP A 172 0.54 12.78 14.22
N ARG A 173 -0.67 12.91 13.71
CA ARG A 173 -1.31 11.88 12.89
C ARG A 173 -1.16 12.24 11.43
N LYS A 174 -1.06 11.22 10.58
CA LYS A 174 -1.01 11.39 9.14
C LYS A 174 -2.42 11.56 8.58
N SER A 175 -2.60 12.58 7.73
CA SER A 175 -3.86 12.92 7.06
C SER A 175 -3.63 13.61 5.73
#